data_AF-A0AAE3K692-F1
#
_entry.id   AF-A0AAE3K692-F1
#
_cell.length_a   1.000
_cell.length_b   1.000
_cell.length_c   1.000
_cell.angle_alpha   90.00
_cell.angle_beta   90.00
_cell.angle_gamma   90.00
#
_symmetry.space_group_name_H-M   'P 1'
#
loop_
_entity.id
_entity.type
_entity.pdbx_description
1 polymer ?
#
loop_
_entity_poly.entity_id
_entity_poly.type
_entity_poly.pdbx_seq_one_letter_code
_entity_poly.pdbx_strand_id
1 'polypeptide(L)'
;MANSVTSRRKILASSVAVSVLSGCLGADEGDENEDENSGNNEEENDSTTESTVPQMAIDFDFENSGEGALTHSSGDSVEEPDSLEVIINGESEDWVTESNPTVSAGSQFDLGSHSAVGEEWSGETITLEWVSADESDSATISTSTAPNE
;
A
#
# COMPACT_ATOMS: atom_id res chain seq x y z
N MET A 1 30.84 36.72 4.54
CA MET A 1 30.36 35.81 3.48
C MET A 1 28.88 36.09 3.27
N ALA A 2 28.52 36.50 2.06
CA ALA A 2 27.17 36.59 1.49
C ALA A 2 26.51 35.19 1.45
N ASN A 3 25.20 34.91 1.33
CA ASN A 3 23.99 35.67 0.97
C ASN A 3 22.72 34.83 1.32
N SER A 4 21.58 35.52 1.54
CA SER A 4 20.20 35.25 1.06
C SER A 4 19.48 33.92 1.40
N VAL A 5 18.46 33.91 2.29
CA VAL A 5 16.98 34.01 2.06
C VAL A 5 16.40 32.88 1.20
N THR A 6 15.39 32.12 1.68
CA THR A 6 13.98 32.16 1.19
C THR A 6 13.03 31.31 2.05
N SER A 7 11.94 31.95 2.45
CA SER A 7 10.71 31.43 3.06
C SER A 7 9.84 30.68 2.05
N ARG A 8 9.16 29.58 2.44
CA ARG A 8 7.87 29.21 1.82
C ARG A 8 6.89 28.68 2.86
N ARG A 9 5.84 29.47 3.06
CA ARG A 9 4.55 29.09 3.65
C ARG A 9 3.95 27.96 2.81
N LYS A 10 3.54 26.83 3.42
CA LYS A 10 2.53 25.96 2.81
C LYS A 10 1.16 26.57 3.10
N ILE A 11 0.56 27.12 2.06
CA ILE A 11 -0.85 27.48 1.98
C ILE A 11 -1.53 26.28 1.35
N LEU A 12 -2.52 25.68 2.03
CA LEU A 12 -3.55 24.87 1.40
C LEU A 12 -4.91 25.38 1.91
N ALA A 13 -5.47 26.32 1.14
CA ALA A 13 -6.91 26.47 0.98
C ALA A 13 -7.37 25.29 0.08
N SER A 14 -8.54 24.69 0.17
CA SER A 14 -9.86 25.30 0.23
C SER A 14 -10.89 24.25 0.71
N SER A 15 -11.71 24.55 1.70
CA SER A 15 -13.02 23.89 1.83
C SER A 15 -13.94 24.47 0.77
N VAL A 16 -14.35 23.64 -0.19
CA VAL A 16 -15.45 23.96 -1.10
C VAL A 16 -16.75 23.87 -0.30
N ALA A 17 -17.46 24.98 -0.19
CA ALA A 17 -18.82 25.03 0.32
C ALA A 17 -19.78 24.54 -0.78
N VAL A 18 -20.49 23.44 -0.54
CA VAL A 18 -21.65 23.05 -1.34
C VAL A 18 -22.90 23.46 -0.56
N SER A 19 -23.45 24.62 -0.94
CA SER A 19 -24.81 25.01 -0.58
C SER A 19 -25.74 24.54 -1.69
N VAL A 20 -26.65 23.61 -1.38
CA VAL A 20 -27.84 23.40 -2.20
C VAL A 20 -29.06 23.64 -1.32
N LEU A 21 -29.57 24.88 -1.39
CA LEU A 21 -30.98 25.15 -1.17
C LEU A 21 -31.72 24.66 -2.41
N SER A 22 -32.63 23.70 -2.24
CA SER A 22 -33.81 23.58 -3.07
C SER A 22 -34.97 23.13 -2.19
N GLY A 23 -35.78 24.09 -1.79
CA GLY A 23 -37.13 23.81 -1.34
C GLY A 23 -38.01 23.49 -2.54
N CYS A 24 -38.78 22.42 -2.44
CA CYS A 24 -39.96 22.21 -3.26
C CYS A 24 -41.12 21.90 -2.32
N LEU A 25 -41.92 22.94 -2.09
CA LEU A 25 -43.24 22.89 -1.51
C LEU A 25 -44.19 22.37 -2.60
N GLY A 26 -44.84 21.24 -2.37
CA GLY A 26 -45.83 20.68 -3.29
C GLY A 26 -46.70 19.69 -2.56
N ALA A 27 -47.81 20.18 -2.01
CA ALA A 27 -48.94 19.35 -1.64
C ALA A 27 -49.67 18.97 -2.93
N ASP A 28 -49.84 17.68 -3.17
CA ASP A 28 -50.82 17.16 -4.12
C ASP A 28 -51.43 15.90 -3.48
N GLU A 29 -52.71 16.01 -3.12
CA GLU A 29 -53.54 14.92 -2.63
C GLU A 29 -54.08 14.17 -3.85
N GLY A 30 -53.84 12.87 -3.97
CA GLY A 30 -54.50 12.12 -5.04
C GLY A 30 -54.03 10.69 -5.27
N ASP A 31 -54.94 9.78 -4.92
CA ASP A 31 -55.24 8.52 -5.60
C ASP A 31 -54.48 7.24 -5.20
N GLU A 32 -55.27 6.37 -4.58
CA GLU A 32 -55.01 4.98 -4.26
C GLU A 32 -55.00 4.15 -5.56
N ASN A 33 -53.92 3.44 -5.85
CA ASN A 33 -54.03 2.19 -6.60
C ASN A 33 -52.94 1.21 -6.18
N GLU A 34 -53.41 0.09 -5.65
CA GLU A 34 -52.67 -1.13 -5.40
C GLU A 34 -52.22 -1.70 -6.75
N ASP A 35 -50.93 -1.92 -6.92
CA ASP A 35 -50.42 -2.98 -7.80
C ASP A 35 -49.13 -3.51 -7.17
N GLU A 36 -49.27 -4.66 -6.51
CA GLU A 36 -48.16 -5.51 -6.11
C GLU A 36 -47.49 -6.03 -7.39
N ASN A 37 -46.31 -5.51 -7.72
CA ASN A 37 -45.39 -6.22 -8.58
C ASN A 37 -44.02 -6.32 -7.94
N SER A 38 -43.78 -7.51 -7.43
CA SER A 38 -42.51 -8.06 -6.97
C SER A 38 -41.41 -7.83 -8.02
N GLY A 39 -40.34 -7.20 -7.59
CA GLY A 39 -39.17 -6.93 -8.41
C GLY A 39 -38.09 -6.38 -7.50
N ASN A 40 -37.67 -7.19 -6.53
CA ASN A 40 -36.42 -7.00 -5.83
C ASN A 40 -35.29 -7.10 -6.87
N ASN A 41 -35.01 -6.02 -7.57
CA ASN A 41 -33.68 -5.81 -8.10
C ASN A 41 -32.85 -5.37 -6.89
N GLU A 42 -32.49 -6.36 -6.06
CA GLU A 42 -31.24 -6.31 -5.33
C GLU A 42 -30.18 -6.20 -6.43
N GLU A 43 -29.89 -4.96 -6.79
CA GLU A 43 -28.68 -4.58 -7.50
C GLU A 43 -27.55 -5.03 -6.58
N GLU A 44 -27.17 -6.31 -6.72
CA GLU A 44 -25.87 -6.82 -6.33
C GLU A 44 -24.86 -5.96 -7.08
N ASN A 45 -24.62 -4.77 -6.53
CA ASN A 45 -23.35 -4.09 -6.64
C ASN A 45 -22.36 -5.06 -5.97
N ASP A 46 -21.97 -6.08 -6.74
CA ASP A 46 -20.69 -6.75 -6.60
C ASP A 46 -19.66 -5.64 -6.79
N SER A 47 -19.44 -4.89 -5.71
CA SER A 47 -18.26 -4.06 -5.53
C SER A 47 -17.11 -5.04 -5.46
N THR A 48 -16.67 -5.56 -6.61
CA THR A 48 -15.30 -6.01 -6.76
C THR A 48 -14.46 -4.74 -6.60
N THR A 49 -14.20 -4.34 -5.35
CA THR A 49 -13.10 -3.44 -5.03
C THR A 49 -11.87 -4.21 -5.45
N GLU A 50 -11.43 -3.99 -6.70
CA GLU A 50 -10.14 -4.48 -7.17
C GLU A 50 -9.12 -4.01 -6.14
N SER A 51 -8.51 -4.96 -5.45
CA SER A 51 -7.45 -4.66 -4.49
C SER A 51 -6.33 -4.02 -5.28
N THR A 52 -6.04 -2.74 -5.02
CA THR A 52 -4.89 -2.03 -5.60
C THR A 52 -3.56 -2.58 -5.08
N VAL A 53 -3.61 -3.42 -4.03
CA VAL A 53 -2.44 -4.11 -3.49
C VAL A 53 -1.93 -5.16 -4.49
N PRO A 54 -0.68 -5.07 -4.93
CA PRO A 54 -0.09 -6.00 -5.89
C PRO A 54 -0.10 -7.43 -5.33
N GLN A 55 -0.46 -8.39 -6.17
CA GLN A 55 -0.40 -9.80 -5.81
C GLN A 55 0.96 -10.36 -6.22
N MET A 56 1.90 -10.42 -5.28
CA MET A 56 3.25 -10.96 -5.50
C MET A 56 3.60 -12.07 -4.51
N ALA A 57 4.38 -13.04 -4.98
CA ALA A 57 4.94 -14.10 -4.17
C ALA A 57 6.40 -13.77 -3.85
N ILE A 58 6.74 -13.85 -2.56
CA ILE A 58 8.07 -13.55 -2.05
C ILE A 58 8.64 -14.80 -1.41
N ASP A 59 9.82 -15.19 -1.86
CA ASP A 59 10.63 -16.21 -1.21
C ASP A 59 11.64 -15.53 -0.29
N PHE A 60 11.73 -16.02 0.95
CA PHE A 60 12.72 -15.58 1.94
C PHE A 60 13.79 -16.65 2.04
N ASP A 61 15.03 -16.26 1.81
CA ASP A 61 16.18 -17.14 1.97
C ASP A 61 17.04 -16.64 3.14
N PHE A 62 17.28 -17.53 4.09
CA PHE A 62 18.13 -17.30 5.26
C PHE A 62 19.25 -18.32 5.18
N GLU A 63 20.41 -17.89 4.70
CA GLU A 63 21.58 -18.73 4.59
C GLU A 63 22.20 -18.95 5.98
N ASN A 64 22.72 -20.15 6.22
CA ASN A 64 23.46 -20.46 7.46
C ASN A 64 24.77 -19.65 7.56
N SER A 65 25.17 -18.90 6.53
CA SER A 65 26.29 -17.95 6.58
C SER A 65 25.93 -16.64 7.30
N GLY A 66 24.67 -16.46 7.68
CA GLY A 66 24.14 -15.22 8.26
C GLY A 66 23.70 -14.19 7.23
N GLU A 67 23.66 -14.56 5.95
CA GLU A 67 23.14 -13.72 4.87
C GLU A 67 21.64 -13.97 4.67
N GLY A 68 20.88 -12.91 4.40
CA GLY A 68 19.46 -13.00 4.08
C GLY A 68 19.18 -12.39 2.70
N ALA A 69 18.18 -12.92 2.01
CA ALA A 69 17.66 -12.34 0.77
C ALA A 69 16.14 -12.51 0.63
N LEU A 70 15.49 -11.54 -0.01
CA LEU A 70 14.13 -11.68 -0.52
C LEU A 70 14.17 -11.79 -2.03
N THR A 71 13.41 -12.73 -2.59
CA THR A 71 13.24 -12.86 -4.03
C THR A 71 11.78 -12.70 -4.39
N HIS A 72 11.48 -11.78 -5.31
CA HIS A 72 10.17 -11.73 -5.93
C HIS A 72 10.06 -12.88 -6.92
N SER A 73 9.33 -13.94 -6.58
CA SER A 73 9.34 -15.18 -7.36
C SER A 73 8.33 -15.19 -8.50
N SER A 74 7.16 -14.58 -8.28
CA SER A 74 6.10 -14.46 -9.29
C SER A 74 5.05 -13.43 -8.88
N GLY A 75 4.22 -13.00 -9.83
CA GLY A 75 3.10 -12.10 -9.58
C GLY A 75 3.28 -10.72 -10.20
N ASP A 76 2.60 -9.75 -9.62
CA ASP A 76 2.57 -8.36 -10.09
C ASP A 76 3.89 -7.64 -9.80
N SER A 77 4.34 -6.81 -10.74
CA SER A 77 5.47 -5.91 -10.53
C SER A 77 5.03 -4.65 -9.78
N VAL A 78 5.92 -4.08 -8.99
CA VAL A 78 5.76 -2.76 -8.37
C VAL A 78 6.76 -1.80 -8.99
N GLU A 79 6.30 -0.62 -9.38
CA GLU A 79 7.14 0.43 -9.95
C GLU A 79 6.78 1.79 -9.37
N GLU A 80 7.72 2.73 -9.42
CA GLU A 80 7.45 4.12 -9.02
C GLU A 80 6.20 4.66 -9.76
N PRO A 81 5.31 5.38 -9.07
CA PRO A 81 5.52 6.01 -7.77
C PRO A 81 5.14 5.16 -6.53
N ASP A 82 4.66 3.93 -6.71
CA ASP A 82 4.41 3.02 -5.58
C ASP A 82 5.75 2.49 -5.02
N SER A 83 5.77 2.12 -3.74
CA SER A 83 6.97 1.59 -3.08
C SER A 83 6.76 0.23 -2.44
N LEU A 84 7.88 -0.47 -2.26
CA LEU A 84 7.97 -1.68 -1.45
C LEU A 84 8.98 -1.42 -0.33
N GLU A 85 8.49 -1.47 0.90
CA GLU A 85 9.30 -1.31 2.11
C GLU A 85 9.57 -2.67 2.75
N VAL A 86 10.85 -2.96 2.99
CA VAL A 86 11.30 -4.13 3.73
C VAL A 86 11.53 -3.70 5.17
N ILE A 87 10.73 -4.23 6.09
CA ILE A 87 10.77 -3.89 7.51
C ILE A 87 11.39 -5.05 8.28
N ILE A 88 12.51 -4.81 8.96
CA ILE A 88 13.22 -5.79 9.78
C ILE A 88 13.27 -5.27 11.21
N ASN A 89 12.61 -5.96 12.15
CA ASN A 89 12.51 -5.54 13.56
C ASN A 89 12.06 -4.07 13.77
N GLY A 90 11.35 -3.50 12.81
CA GLY A 90 10.83 -2.12 12.86
C GLY A 90 11.72 -1.06 12.20
N GLU A 91 12.87 -1.44 11.63
CA GLU A 91 13.64 -0.58 10.71
C GLU A 91 13.19 -0.88 9.27
N SER A 92 12.88 0.15 8.49
CA SER A 92 12.45 0.01 7.10
C SER A 92 13.56 0.38 6.11
N GLU A 93 13.60 -0.35 4.99
CA GLU A 93 14.45 -0.06 3.85
C GLU A 93 13.66 -0.19 2.54
N ASP A 94 13.87 0.76 1.63
CA ASP A 94 13.15 0.81 0.35
C ASP A 94 13.77 -0.15 -0.67
N TRP A 95 12.96 -1.08 -1.20
CA TRP A 95 13.37 -1.94 -2.31
C TRP A 95 13.20 -1.23 -3.66
N VAL A 96 12.14 -0.46 -3.81
CA VAL A 96 11.92 0.42 -4.96
C VAL A 96 12.57 1.76 -4.66
N THR A 97 13.56 2.14 -5.46
CA THR A 97 14.30 3.40 -5.30
C THR A 97 14.48 4.08 -6.66
N GLU A 98 14.88 5.36 -6.68
CA GLU A 98 15.18 6.06 -7.96
C GLU A 98 16.22 5.32 -8.83
N SER A 99 17.10 4.51 -8.21
CA SER A 99 18.12 3.71 -8.91
C SER A 99 17.64 2.31 -9.29
N ASN A 100 16.57 1.82 -8.65
CA ASN A 100 15.90 0.57 -8.94
C ASN A 100 14.38 0.80 -8.95
N PRO A 101 13.85 1.47 -10.00
CA PRO A 101 12.49 2.01 -9.99
C PRO A 101 11.40 0.94 -10.19
N THR A 102 11.79 -0.31 -10.40
CA THR A 102 10.86 -1.41 -10.69
C THR A 102 11.34 -2.69 -10.03
N VAL A 103 10.45 -3.35 -9.29
CA VAL A 103 10.62 -4.69 -8.73
C VAL A 103 9.67 -5.63 -9.45
N SER A 104 10.21 -6.66 -10.09
CA SER A 104 9.44 -7.62 -10.91
C SER A 104 9.92 -9.04 -10.63
N ALA A 105 9.22 -10.04 -11.15
CA ALA A 105 9.58 -11.43 -10.88
C ALA A 105 11.04 -11.71 -11.31
N GLY A 106 11.83 -12.26 -10.39
CA GLY A 106 13.28 -12.45 -10.49
C GLY A 106 14.12 -11.35 -9.84
N SER A 107 13.52 -10.22 -9.42
CA SER A 107 14.21 -9.21 -8.61
C SER A 107 14.54 -9.77 -7.23
N GLN A 108 15.73 -9.43 -6.74
CA GLN A 108 16.23 -9.82 -5.42
C GLN A 108 16.54 -8.57 -4.59
N PHE A 109 16.29 -8.65 -3.29
CA PHE A 109 16.74 -7.70 -2.29
C PHE A 109 17.68 -8.40 -1.34
N ASP A 110 18.93 -7.95 -1.29
CA ASP A 110 19.93 -8.49 -0.39
C ASP A 110 19.78 -7.81 0.97
N LEU A 111 19.44 -8.59 2.00
CA LEU A 111 19.34 -8.10 3.38
C LEU A 111 20.71 -8.06 4.06
N GLY A 112 21.71 -8.72 3.47
CA GLY A 112 23.03 -8.88 4.05
C GLY A 112 22.98 -9.59 5.40
N SER A 113 23.96 -9.30 6.25
CA SER A 113 23.99 -9.70 7.65
C SER A 113 23.32 -8.64 8.52
N HIS A 114 22.33 -9.02 9.33
CA HIS A 114 21.46 -8.09 10.08
C HIS A 114 22.15 -7.29 11.21
N SER A 115 23.43 -7.53 11.48
CA SER A 115 24.17 -6.77 12.49
C SER A 115 25.42 -6.17 11.87
N ALA A 116 25.72 -4.90 12.21
CA ALA A 116 26.97 -4.22 11.85
C ALA A 116 28.25 -4.95 12.34
N VAL A 117 28.08 -6.08 13.05
CA VAL A 117 29.11 -6.98 13.56
C VAL A 117 29.05 -8.41 13.00
N GLY A 118 28.20 -8.70 12.01
CA GLY A 118 28.16 -10.00 11.31
C GLY A 118 27.53 -11.14 12.10
N GLU A 119 26.40 -10.87 12.77
CA GLU A 119 25.61 -11.90 13.45
C GLU A 119 24.59 -12.54 12.50
N GLU A 120 24.37 -13.84 12.68
CA GLU A 120 23.41 -14.65 11.91
C GLU A 120 21.97 -14.27 12.26
N TRP A 121 21.06 -14.48 11.31
CA TRP A 121 19.61 -14.34 11.52
C TRP A 121 19.15 -15.35 12.60
N SER A 122 18.46 -14.87 13.62
CA SER A 122 18.16 -15.60 14.86
C SER A 122 16.74 -15.32 15.41
N GLY A 123 15.73 -15.39 14.53
CA GLY A 123 14.33 -15.19 14.90
C GLY A 123 13.78 -13.78 14.65
N GLU A 124 14.50 -12.93 13.93
CA GLU A 124 13.98 -11.65 13.47
C GLU A 124 12.80 -11.84 12.53
N THR A 125 11.87 -10.89 12.56
CA THR A 125 10.72 -10.88 11.65
C THR A 125 10.94 -9.84 10.57
N ILE A 126 10.79 -10.29 9.33
CA ILE A 126 10.85 -9.48 8.12
C ILE A 126 9.45 -9.36 7.58
N THR A 127 9.02 -8.13 7.34
CA THR A 127 7.74 -7.80 6.74
C THR A 127 7.99 -7.04 5.46
N LEU A 128 7.41 -7.50 4.35
CA LEU A 128 7.34 -6.72 3.12
C LEU A 128 6.01 -5.98 3.08
N GLU A 129 6.05 -4.67 2.99
CA GLU A 129 4.88 -3.79 2.89
C GLU A 129 4.89 -3.08 1.54
N TRP A 130 3.73 -3.06 0.88
CA TRP A 130 3.46 -2.18 -0.25
C TRP A 130 2.86 -0.88 0.26
N VAL A 131 3.32 0.24 -0.27
CA VAL A 131 2.79 1.57 0.03
C VAL A 131 2.39 2.24 -1.28
N SER A 132 1.18 2.80 -1.32
CA SER A 132 0.70 3.54 -2.48
C SER A 132 1.52 4.82 -2.70
N ALA A 133 1.60 5.25 -3.94
CA ALA A 133 2.30 6.46 -4.35
C ALA A 133 1.97 7.75 -3.59
N ASP A 134 0.75 7.85 -3.07
CA ASP A 134 0.25 8.98 -2.30
C ASP A 134 0.30 8.75 -0.78
N GLU A 135 0.87 7.62 -0.34
CA GLU A 135 0.97 7.17 1.06
C GLU A 135 -0.38 7.08 1.78
N SER A 136 -1.50 7.06 1.03
CA SER A 136 -2.85 6.96 1.58
C SER A 136 -3.19 5.55 2.01
N ASP A 137 -2.61 4.55 1.34
CA ASP A 137 -2.86 3.14 1.54
C ASP A 137 -1.54 2.37 1.67
N SER A 138 -1.52 1.39 2.56
CA SER A 138 -0.45 0.40 2.62
C SER A 138 -1.01 -0.98 2.94
N ALA A 139 -0.27 -2.01 2.56
CA ALA A 139 -0.66 -3.39 2.83
C ALA A 139 0.56 -4.29 2.99
N THR A 140 0.51 -5.13 4.02
CA THR A 140 1.49 -6.20 4.18
C THR A 140 1.32 -7.24 3.07
N ILE A 141 2.35 -7.39 2.26
CA ILE A 141 2.42 -8.38 1.19
C ILE A 141 2.83 -9.74 1.75
N SER A 142 3.89 -9.75 2.56
CA SER A 142 4.43 -10.99 3.10
C SER A 142 5.15 -10.75 4.42
N THR A 143 5.22 -11.80 5.23
CA THR A 143 5.94 -11.78 6.51
C THR A 143 6.63 -13.12 6.69
N SER A 144 7.87 -13.08 7.14
CA SER A 144 8.64 -14.28 7.48
C SER A 144 9.46 -14.04 8.73
N THR A 145 9.65 -15.09 9.51
CA THR A 145 10.51 -15.08 10.68
C THR A 145 11.72 -15.94 10.38
N ALA A 146 12.90 -15.38 10.59
CA ALA A 146 14.15 -16.12 10.48
C ALA A 146 14.15 -17.35 11.41
N PRO A 147 14.85 -18.43 11.04
CA PRO A 147 15.05 -19.55 11.95
C PRO A 147 15.74 -19.11 13.26
N ASN A 148 15.43 -19.80 14.33
CA ASN A 148 16.18 -19.71 15.58
C ASN A 148 17.30 -20.75 15.55
N GLU A 149 18.53 -20.34 15.85
CA GLU A 149 19.64 -21.24 16.19
C GLU A 149 19.45 -21.90 17.58
#